data_AF-X0VQB4-F1
#
_entry.id   AF-X0VQB4-F1
#
_cell.length_a   1.000
_cell.length_b   1.000
_cell.length_c   1.000
_cell.angle_alpha   90.00
_cell.angle_beta   90.00
_cell.angle_gamma   90.00
#
_symmetry.space_group_name_H-M   'P 1'
#
loop_
_entity.id
_entity.type
_entity.pdbx_description
1 polymer ?
#
loop_
_entity_poly.entity_id
_entity_poly.type
_entity_poly.pdbx_seq_one_letter_code
_entity_poly.pdbx_strand_id
1 'polypeptide(L)'
;VGRANVAITTVNNLGTLPIFEYKDSIESFLDLWEKNYNNFYTNPNDIPEELISKEIKNYFVKYQFVPEIENLKNKSNQELDLIIAKQKKMRKKVRGWAGNLG
;
A
#
# COMPACT_ATOMS: atom_id res chain seq x y z
N VAL A 1 14.32 15.86 -10.45
CA VAL A 1 13.09 15.39 -9.77
C VAL A 1 12.95 13.92 -10.09
N GLY A 2 13.17 13.05 -9.09
CA GLY A 2 13.21 11.60 -9.29
C GLY A 2 11.86 11.06 -9.73
N ARG A 3 11.84 10.29 -10.83
CA ARG A 3 10.63 9.58 -11.29
C ARG A 3 10.32 8.49 -10.28
N ALA A 4 9.39 8.74 -9.37
CA ALA A 4 8.87 7.72 -8.47
C ALA A 4 8.01 6.75 -9.30
N ASN A 5 8.32 5.46 -9.25
CA ASN A 5 7.60 4.42 -9.99
C ASN A 5 6.50 3.74 -9.15
N VAL A 6 6.51 3.96 -7.82
CA VAL A 6 5.58 3.33 -6.87
C VAL A 6 5.10 4.37 -5.86
N ALA A 7 3.81 4.32 -5.55
CA ALA A 7 3.17 5.10 -4.51
C ALA A 7 2.60 4.15 -3.44
N ILE A 8 2.96 4.37 -2.17
CA ILE A 8 2.42 3.58 -1.06
C ILE A 8 1.76 4.50 -0.04
N THR A 9 0.54 4.15 0.37
CA THR A 9 -0.22 4.88 1.39
C THR A 9 -0.39 4.00 2.62
N THR A 10 0.26 4.40 3.72
CA THR A 10 0.16 3.70 5.01
C THR A 10 0.11 4.70 6.16
N VAL A 11 -0.59 4.36 7.23
CA VAL A 11 -0.61 5.14 8.47
C VAL A 11 0.63 4.92 9.33
N ASN A 12 1.25 3.75 9.21
CA ASN A 12 2.46 3.37 9.92
C ASN A 12 3.48 2.89 8.90
N ASN A 13 4.66 3.51 8.83
CA ASN A 13 5.75 3.12 7.92
C ASN A 13 6.20 1.64 8.09
N LEU A 14 5.66 0.91 9.06
CA LEU A 14 5.88 -0.50 9.37
C LEU A 14 5.44 -1.49 8.26
N GLY A 15 4.66 -1.06 7.27
CA GLY A 15 4.11 -1.96 6.23
C GLY A 15 4.82 -1.96 4.88
N THR A 16 5.79 -1.08 4.64
CA THR A 16 6.36 -0.89 3.29
C THR A 16 7.58 -1.75 3.00
N LEU A 17 8.43 -1.97 3.99
CA LEU A 17 9.66 -2.76 3.86
C LEU A 17 9.41 -4.25 3.62
N PRO A 18 8.47 -4.92 4.32
CA PRO A 18 8.35 -6.37 4.19
C PRO A 18 7.73 -6.80 2.85
N ILE A 19 6.89 -5.96 2.24
CA ILE A 19 6.13 -6.32 1.03
C ILE A 19 7.03 -6.64 -0.17
N PHE A 20 8.23 -6.09 -0.22
CA PHE A 20 9.16 -6.28 -1.34
C PHE A 20 10.09 -7.49 -1.19
N GLU A 21 9.95 -8.28 -0.12
CA GLU A 21 10.92 -9.34 0.19
C GLU A 21 10.87 -10.55 -0.76
N TYR A 22 9.80 -10.76 -1.54
CA TYR A 22 9.65 -11.98 -2.35
C TYR A 22 8.83 -11.80 -3.63
N LYS A 23 9.43 -11.23 -4.70
CA LYS A 23 8.82 -11.25 -6.03
C LYS A 23 9.87 -11.30 -7.15
N ASP A 24 9.78 -12.34 -7.98
CA ASP A 24 10.55 -12.47 -9.23
C ASP A 24 10.29 -11.30 -10.21
N SER A 25 9.13 -10.65 -10.08
CA SER A 25 8.76 -9.44 -10.82
C SER A 25 7.94 -8.49 -9.96
N ILE A 26 8.50 -7.30 -9.67
CA ILE A 26 7.81 -6.22 -8.97
C ILE A 26 6.60 -5.68 -9.75
N GLU A 27 6.59 -5.79 -11.08
CA GLU A 27 5.48 -5.28 -11.88
C GLU A 27 4.24 -6.17 -11.72
N SER A 28 4.41 -7.48 -11.82
CA SER A 28 3.33 -8.45 -11.61
C SER A 28 2.79 -8.40 -10.18
N PHE A 29 3.66 -8.10 -9.22
CA PHE A 29 3.24 -7.83 -7.85
C PHE A 29 2.29 -6.64 -7.76
N LEU A 30 2.71 -5.49 -8.29
CA LEU A 30 1.95 -4.24 -8.20
C LEU A 30 0.59 -4.39 -8.87
N ASP A 31 0.54 -5.02 -10.05
CA ASP A 31 -0.71 -5.22 -10.79
C ASP A 31 -1.69 -6.14 -10.05
N LEU A 32 -1.18 -7.24 -9.45
CA LEU A 32 -2.01 -8.13 -8.64
C LEU A 32 -2.47 -7.47 -7.34
N TRP A 33 -1.60 -6.67 -6.72
CA TRP A 33 -1.92 -5.97 -5.48
C TRP A 33 -3.02 -4.93 -5.72
N GLU A 34 -2.83 -4.06 -6.70
CA GLU A 34 -3.78 -2.99 -7.02
C GLU A 34 -5.15 -3.56 -7.44
N LYS A 35 -5.16 -4.60 -8.29
CA LYS A 35 -6.40 -5.25 -8.75
C LYS A 35 -7.22 -5.87 -7.62
N ASN A 36 -6.57 -6.44 -6.61
CA ASN A 36 -7.22 -7.16 -5.53
C ASN A 36 -7.25 -6.38 -4.21
N TYR A 37 -6.75 -5.14 -4.19
CA TYR A 37 -6.59 -4.35 -2.97
C TYR A 37 -7.88 -4.24 -2.16
N ASN A 38 -9.03 -4.04 -2.80
CA ASN A 38 -10.31 -3.96 -2.10
C ASN A 38 -10.63 -5.24 -1.31
N ASN A 39 -10.34 -6.41 -1.87
CA ASN A 39 -10.53 -7.69 -1.18
C ASN A 39 -9.57 -7.80 0.01
N PHE A 40 -8.29 -7.47 -0.20
CA PHE A 40 -7.26 -7.52 0.85
C PHE A 40 -7.55 -6.55 1.99
N TYR A 41 -8.01 -5.35 1.67
CA TYR A 41 -8.37 -4.32 2.63
C TYR A 41 -9.59 -4.74 3.48
N THR A 42 -10.59 -5.39 2.87
CA THR A 42 -11.76 -5.91 3.58
C THR A 42 -11.41 -7.11 4.45
N ASN A 43 -10.56 -8.02 3.96
CA ASN A 43 -10.14 -9.20 4.70
C ASN A 43 -8.66 -9.55 4.39
N PRO A 44 -7.72 -9.23 5.31
CA PRO A 44 -6.30 -9.50 5.10
C PRO A 44 -5.96 -11.01 4.96
N ASN A 45 -6.87 -11.90 5.35
CA ASN A 45 -6.69 -13.35 5.15
C ASN A 45 -6.76 -13.76 3.67
N ASP A 46 -7.37 -12.94 2.81
CA ASP A 46 -7.52 -13.21 1.38
C ASP A 46 -6.23 -12.93 0.60
N ILE A 47 -5.19 -12.39 1.24
CA ILE A 47 -3.89 -12.18 0.62
C ILE A 47 -3.21 -13.56 0.41
N PRO A 48 -2.87 -13.94 -0.83
CA PRO A 48 -2.21 -15.22 -1.10
C PRO A 48 -0.82 -15.28 -0.44
N GLU A 49 -0.44 -16.46 0.08
CA GLU A 49 0.89 -16.66 0.68
C GLU A 49 2.02 -16.59 -0.37
N GLU A 50 1.70 -16.75 -1.67
CA GLU A 50 2.67 -16.49 -2.74
C GLU A 50 2.83 -14.98 -3.02
N LEU A 51 1.96 -14.11 -2.49
CA LEU A 51 2.02 -12.66 -2.71
C LEU A 51 2.91 -11.94 -1.70
N ILE A 52 2.86 -12.37 -0.44
CA ILE A 52 3.68 -11.86 0.67
C ILE A 52 4.01 -13.02 1.61
N SER A 53 5.09 -12.91 2.37
CA SER A 53 5.43 -13.94 3.35
C SER A 53 4.34 -14.09 4.42
N LYS A 54 4.26 -15.29 5.00
CA LYS A 54 3.30 -15.61 6.08
C LYS A 54 3.44 -14.68 7.28
N GLU A 55 4.67 -14.27 7.60
CA GLU A 55 4.96 -13.34 8.69
C GLU A 55 4.27 -11.99 8.45
N ILE A 56 4.40 -11.45 7.24
CA ILE A 56 3.79 -10.17 6.84
C ILE A 56 2.27 -10.27 6.84
N LYS A 57 1.73 -11.37 6.30
CA LYS A 57 0.29 -11.63 6.33
C LYS A 57 -0.22 -11.64 7.76
N ASN A 58 0.48 -12.31 8.69
CA ASN A 58 0.13 -12.32 10.10
C ASN A 58 0.16 -10.92 10.73
N TYR A 59 1.11 -10.07 10.35
CA TYR A 59 1.14 -8.67 10.77
C TYR A 59 -0.12 -7.93 10.28
N PHE A 60 -0.48 -8.05 9.00
CA PHE A 60 -1.65 -7.37 8.44
C PHE A 60 -2.96 -7.84 9.09
N VAL A 61 -3.10 -9.15 9.32
CA VAL A 61 -4.25 -9.71 10.04
C VAL A 61 -4.30 -9.22 11.48
N LYS A 62 -3.17 -9.25 12.20
CA LYS A 62 -3.09 -8.84 13.61
C LYS A 62 -3.48 -7.37 13.81
N TYR A 63 -3.03 -6.49 12.92
CA TYR A 63 -3.26 -5.05 13.02
C TYR A 63 -4.46 -4.57 12.20
N GLN A 64 -5.17 -5.48 11.51
CA GLN A 64 -6.26 -5.16 10.58
C GLN A 64 -5.87 -4.03 9.63
N PHE A 65 -4.65 -4.15 9.08
CA PHE A 65 -4.00 -3.11 8.32
C PHE A 65 -3.37 -3.69 7.07
N VAL A 66 -3.77 -3.18 5.90
CA VAL A 66 -3.18 -3.49 4.60
C VAL A 66 -2.87 -2.19 3.89
N PRO A 67 -1.62 -1.97 3.44
CA PRO A 67 -1.27 -0.74 2.73
C PRO A 67 -1.84 -0.73 1.31
N GLU A 68 -2.30 0.45 0.89
CA GLU A 68 -2.66 0.70 -0.49
C GLU A 68 -1.38 0.94 -1.29
N ILE A 69 -1.17 0.15 -2.34
CA ILE A 69 -0.04 0.28 -3.24
C ILE A 69 -0.58 0.51 -4.64
N GLU A 70 -0.14 1.59 -5.26
CA GLU A 70 -0.58 2.03 -6.58
C GLU A 70 0.60 1.98 -7.55
N ASN A 71 0.43 1.31 -8.68
CA ASN A 71 1.42 1.29 -9.76
C ASN A 71 1.36 2.62 -10.52
N LEU A 72 2.45 3.39 -10.55
CA LEU A 72 2.46 4.69 -11.25
C LEU A 72 2.78 4.57 -12.74
N LYS A 73 3.17 3.37 -13.20
CA LYS A 73 3.48 3.10 -14.61
C LYS A 73 2.19 3.17 -15.43
N ASN A 74 2.25 3.84 -16.59
CA ASN A 74 1.15 3.95 -17.56
C ASN A 74 -0.16 4.57 -17.03
N LYS A 75 -0.13 5.32 -15.92
CA LYS A 75 -1.28 6.07 -15.42
C LYS A 75 -1.49 7.36 -16.22
N SER A 76 -2.75 7.69 -16.48
CA SER A 76 -3.15 8.98 -17.01
C SER A 76 -2.96 10.10 -15.99
N ASN A 77 -2.90 11.36 -16.44
CA ASN A 77 -2.79 12.52 -15.54
C ASN A 77 -3.96 12.59 -14.54
N GLN A 78 -5.17 12.21 -14.97
CA GLN A 78 -6.35 12.20 -14.09
C GLN A 78 -6.21 11.16 -12.96
N GLU A 79 -5.71 9.97 -13.27
CA GLU A 79 -5.46 8.93 -12.25
C GLU A 79 -4.35 9.35 -11.29
N LEU A 80 -3.29 9.99 -11.80
CA LEU A 80 -2.22 10.53 -10.97
C LEU A 80 -2.74 11.60 -9.99
N ASP A 81 -3.62 12.49 -10.44
CA ASP A 81 -4.24 13.50 -9.57
C ASP A 81 -5.09 12.87 -8.46
N LEU A 82 -5.83 11.80 -8.77
CA LEU A 82 -6.59 11.04 -7.78
C LEU A 82 -5.68 10.38 -6.74
N ILE A 83 -4.60 9.73 -7.18
CA ILE A 83 -3.60 9.11 -6.28
C ILE A 83 -2.97 10.17 -5.38
N ILE A 84 -2.59 11.32 -5.94
CA ILE A 84 -2.05 12.46 -5.18
C ILE A 84 -3.06 12.96 -4.14
N ALA A 85 -4.34 13.07 -4.51
CA ALA A 85 -5.40 13.48 -3.58
C ALA A 85 -5.58 12.49 -2.43
N LYS A 86 -5.59 11.18 -2.70
CA LYS A 86 -5.63 10.11 -1.68
C LYS A 86 -4.45 10.23 -0.71
N GLN A 87 -3.22 10.35 -1.24
CA GLN A 87 -2.03 10.49 -0.41
C GLN A 87 -2.06 11.75 0.45
N LYS A 88 -2.49 12.90 -0.10
CA LYS A 88 -2.63 14.15 0.65
C LYS A 88 -3.63 14.00 1.80
N LYS A 89 -4.78 13.33 1.55
CA LYS A 89 -5.80 13.06 2.57
C LYS A 89 -5.22 12.21 3.71
N MET A 90 -4.49 11.15 3.39
CA MET A 90 -3.90 10.28 4.41
C MET A 90 -2.77 10.97 5.18
N ARG A 91 -1.90 11.74 4.53
CA ARG A 91 -0.89 12.57 5.23
C ARG A 91 -1.55 13.54 6.20
N LYS A 92 -2.67 14.17 5.82
CA LYS A 92 -3.42 15.06 6.72
C LYS A 92 -3.99 14.30 7.93
N LYS A 93 -4.52 13.10 7.72
CA LYS A 93 -5.04 12.23 8.79
C LYS A 93 -3.94 11.85 9.79
N VAL A 94 -2.80 11.37 9.28
CA VAL A 94 -1.64 10.99 10.11
C VAL A 94 -1.10 12.18 10.89
N ARG A 95 -0.98 13.36 10.26
CA ARG A 95 -0.58 14.60 10.96
C ARG A 95 -1.56 14.97 12.08
N GLY A 96 -2.87 14.85 11.85
CA GLY A 96 -3.88 15.08 12.88
C GLY A 96 -3.76 14.12 14.06
N TRP A 97 -3.39 12.87 13.82
CA TRP A 97 -3.13 11.90 14.88
C TRP A 97 -1.88 12.24 15.70
N ALA A 98 -0.79 12.62 15.03
CA ALA A 98 0.43 13.05 15.72
C ALA A 98 0.21 14.33 16.56
N GLY A 99 -0.62 15.27 16.08
CA GLY A 99 -0.95 16.50 16.80
C GLY A 99 -1.89 16.31 18.00
N ASN A 100 -2.64 15.21 18.08
CA ASN A 100 -3.48 14.85 19.24
C ASN A 100 -2.72 14.03 20.30
N LEU A 101 -1.49 13.58 19.99
CA LEU A 101 -0.62 12.81 20.89
C LEU A 101 0.40 13.69 21.62
N GLY A 102 0.26 15.03 21.54
CA GLY A 102 1.06 16.04 22.23
C GLY A 102 0.19 17.07 22.91
#